data_AF-A0A920RY95-F1
#
_entry.id   AF-A0A920RY95-F1
#
_cell.length_a   1.000
_cell.length_b   1.000
_cell.length_c   1.000
_cell.angle_alpha   90.00
_cell.angle_beta   90.00
_cell.angle_gamma   90.00
#
_symmetry.space_group_name_H-M   'P 1'
#
loop_
_entity.id
_entity.type
_entity.pdbx_description
1 polymer ?
#
loop_
_entity_poly.entity_id
_entity_poly.type
_entity_poly.pdbx_seq_one_letter_code
_entity_poly.pdbx_strand_id
1 'polypeptide(L)'
;MLEHKVIFFRDQKITEEEHMALAKKFGPLETHAYVKGLDKFPEIVRIIKAEDEKNQWGENWHSDVSYNVKPTKTVIIKSIKIPPVGG
;
A
#
# COMPACT_ATOMS: atom_id res chain seq x y z
N MET A 1 2.00 -10.44 -13.17
CA MET A 1 2.76 -10.32 -11.89
C MET A 1 4.01 -11.19 -11.91
N LEU A 2 3.89 -12.50 -12.19
CA LEU A 2 5.03 -13.43 -12.11
C LEU A 2 6.22 -13.06 -13.02
N GLU A 3 5.97 -12.53 -14.21
CA GLU A 3 7.02 -12.08 -15.13
C GLU A 3 7.61 -10.72 -14.72
N HIS A 4 6.75 -9.72 -14.52
CA HIS A 4 7.18 -8.33 -14.39
C HIS A 4 7.41 -7.85 -12.94
N LYS A 5 7.00 -8.62 -11.93
CA LYS A 5 7.15 -8.38 -10.47
C LYS A 5 6.47 -7.12 -9.90
N VAL A 6 6.39 -6.03 -10.68
CA VAL A 6 5.72 -4.76 -10.35
C VAL A 6 4.91 -4.32 -11.56
N ILE A 7 3.66 -3.90 -11.33
CA ILE A 7 2.73 -3.48 -12.38
C ILE A 7 2.04 -2.20 -11.96
N PHE A 8 1.89 -1.27 -12.91
CA PHE A 8 1.22 0.01 -12.70
C PHE A 8 0.02 0.14 -13.63
N PHE A 9 -1.08 0.67 -13.08
CA PHE A 9 -2.25 1.08 -13.85
C PHE A 9 -2.41 2.59 -13.68
N ARG A 10 -2.28 3.35 -14.76
CA ARG A 10 -2.39 4.81 -14.72
C ARG A 10 -3.86 5.25 -14.76
N ASP A 11 -4.13 6.42 -14.18
CA ASP A 11 -5.42 7.12 -14.26
C ASP A 11 -6.64 6.32 -13.78
N GLN A 12 -6.43 5.41 -12.81
CA GLN A 12 -7.50 4.58 -12.25
C GLN A 12 -8.25 5.31 -11.13
N LYS A 13 -9.55 5.55 -11.35
CA LYS A 13 -10.47 6.16 -10.38
C LYS A 13 -11.31 5.09 -9.69
N ILE A 14 -10.67 4.27 -8.86
CA ILE A 14 -11.33 3.20 -8.11
C ILE A 14 -11.76 3.64 -6.71
N THR A 15 -12.85 3.11 -6.17
CA THR A 15 -13.25 3.31 -4.76
C THR A 15 -12.42 2.45 -3.80
N GLU A 16 -12.56 2.68 -2.50
CA GLU A 16 -11.96 1.84 -1.45
C GLU A 16 -12.45 0.39 -1.55
N GLU A 17 -13.74 0.17 -1.83
CA GLU A 17 -14.31 -1.17 -2.03
C GLU A 17 -13.71 -1.87 -3.25
N GLU A 18 -13.53 -1.16 -4.35
CA GLU A 18 -12.91 -1.68 -5.57
C GLU A 18 -11.42 -1.98 -5.37
N HIS A 19 -10.71 -1.12 -4.62
CA HIS A 19 -9.31 -1.33 -4.23
C HIS A 19 -9.17 -2.60 -3.38
N MET A 20 -10.06 -2.79 -2.40
CA MET A 20 -10.14 -4.01 -1.59
C MET A 20 -10.48 -5.25 -2.43
N ALA A 21 -11.43 -5.11 -3.36
CA ALA A 21 -11.81 -6.19 -4.27
C ALA A 21 -10.66 -6.64 -5.16
N LEU A 22 -9.84 -5.69 -5.65
CA LEU A 22 -8.62 -5.98 -6.41
C LEU A 22 -7.59 -6.70 -5.54
N ALA A 23 -7.30 -6.19 -4.34
CA ALA A 23 -6.34 -6.80 -3.44
C ALA A 23 -6.71 -8.26 -3.07
N LYS A 24 -8.00 -8.53 -2.86
CA LYS A 24 -8.52 -9.89 -2.59
C LYS A 24 -8.28 -10.89 -3.72
N LYS A 25 -7.99 -10.43 -4.95
CA LYS A 25 -7.60 -11.33 -6.05
C LYS A 25 -6.19 -11.93 -5.87
N PHE A 26 -5.35 -11.34 -5.02
CA PHE A 26 -3.98 -11.78 -4.78
C PHE A 26 -3.82 -12.66 -3.53
N GLY A 27 -4.80 -12.64 -2.62
CA GLY A 27 -4.83 -13.42 -1.39
C GLY A 27 -5.79 -12.84 -0.34
N PRO A 28 -5.82 -13.43 0.88
CA PRO A 28 -6.48 -12.81 2.02
C PRO A 28 -5.83 -11.46 2.37
N LEU A 29 -6.60 -10.55 2.95
CA LEU A 29 -6.10 -9.23 3.34
C LEU A 29 -5.53 -9.25 4.76
N GLU A 30 -4.48 -8.48 4.94
CA GLU A 30 -3.78 -8.32 6.21
C GLU A 30 -4.15 -6.97 6.83
N THR A 31 -4.35 -6.91 8.14
CA THR A 31 -4.39 -5.64 8.89
C THR A 31 -3.01 -5.36 9.46
N HIS A 32 -2.51 -4.14 9.27
CA HIS A 32 -1.15 -3.79 9.66
C HIS A 32 -1.01 -3.72 11.20
N ALA A 33 0.00 -4.38 11.75
CA ALA A 33 0.18 -4.50 13.20
C ALA A 33 0.48 -3.16 13.90
N TYR A 34 1.15 -2.24 13.20
CA TYR A 34 1.62 -0.97 13.78
C TYR A 34 0.87 0.27 13.31
N VAL A 35 0.09 0.17 12.23
CA VAL A 35 -0.51 1.34 11.59
C VAL A 35 -2.01 1.11 11.51
N LYS A 36 -2.76 2.03 12.11
CA LYS A 36 -4.22 1.98 12.08
C LYS A 36 -4.69 2.26 10.64
N GLY A 37 -5.51 1.35 10.11
CA GLY A 37 -6.20 1.57 8.83
C GLY A 37 -7.34 2.59 8.91
N LEU A 38 -8.07 2.74 7.82
CA LEU A 38 -9.27 3.60 7.77
C LEU A 38 -10.38 3.06 8.69
N ASP A 39 -11.21 3.95 9.22
CA ASP A 39 -12.26 3.53 10.16
C ASP A 39 -13.30 2.57 9.53
N LYS A 40 -13.65 2.76 8.25
CA LYS A 40 -14.56 1.86 7.51
C LYS A 40 -13.84 0.69 6.80
N PHE A 41 -12.54 0.83 6.57
CA PHE A 41 -11.72 -0.12 5.81
C PHE A 41 -10.38 -0.33 6.55
N PRO A 42 -10.38 -1.05 7.67
CA PRO A 42 -9.21 -1.19 8.55
C PRO A 42 -8.02 -1.89 7.88
N GLU A 43 -8.23 -2.60 6.78
CA GLU A 43 -7.18 -3.20 5.95
C GLU A 43 -6.48 -2.18 5.04
N ILE A 44 -7.07 -0.99 4.84
CA ILE A 44 -6.46 0.09 4.05
C ILE A 44 -5.67 0.99 4.99
N VAL A 45 -4.35 0.95 4.85
CA VAL A 45 -3.42 1.85 5.53
C VAL A 45 -3.09 3.05 4.65
N ARG A 46 -2.98 4.24 5.24
CA ARG A 46 -2.55 5.45 4.55
C ARG A 46 -1.07 5.74 4.81
N ILE A 47 -0.32 5.94 3.73
CA ILE A 47 1.03 6.49 3.78
C ILE A 47 0.90 7.99 3.46
N ILE A 48 1.16 8.83 4.46
CA ILE A 48 1.03 10.28 4.34
C ILE A 48 2.36 10.91 4.73
N LYS A 49 2.94 11.67 3.81
CA LYS A 49 4.08 12.54 4.06
C LYS A 49 3.58 13.99 4.03
N ALA A 50 3.18 14.50 5.20
CA ALA A 50 2.85 15.91 5.36
C ALA A 50 4.13 16.76 5.32
N GLU A 51 3.98 18.07 5.16
CA GLU A 51 5.11 19.02 5.09
C GLU A 51 5.98 18.97 6.36
N ASP A 52 5.36 18.75 7.51
CA ASP A 52 5.98 18.66 8.83
C ASP A 52 6.26 17.22 9.30
N GLU A 53 5.93 16.21 8.48
CA GLU A 53 6.11 14.80 8.82
C GLU A 53 7.60 14.44 8.86
N LYS A 54 8.10 14.13 10.06
CA LYS A 54 9.50 13.79 10.30
C LYS A 54 9.81 12.32 10.09
N ASN A 55 8.80 11.44 10.11
CA ASN A 55 9.00 10.02 9.89
C ASN A 55 9.30 9.74 8.41
N GLN A 56 10.20 8.80 8.21
CA GLN A 56 10.67 8.35 6.90
C GLN A 56 10.13 6.93 6.69
N TRP A 57 9.14 6.80 5.81
CA TRP A 57 8.47 5.54 5.54
C TRP A 57 9.11 4.88 4.31
N GLY A 58 9.76 3.74 4.51
CA GLY A 58 10.24 2.92 3.40
C GLY A 58 11.43 3.46 2.61
N GLU A 59 12.20 4.40 3.15
CA GLU A 59 13.32 5.04 2.43
C GLU A 59 14.52 4.12 2.16
N ASN A 60 14.74 3.12 3.02
CA ASN A 60 15.78 2.13 2.80
C ASN A 60 15.27 1.03 1.87
N TRP A 61 16.16 0.40 1.11
CA TRP A 61 15.82 -0.81 0.35
C TRP A 61 15.30 -1.91 1.27
N HIS A 62 14.06 -2.35 1.06
CA HIS A 62 13.41 -3.34 1.90
C HIS A 62 12.33 -4.13 1.14
N SER A 63 11.80 -5.15 1.81
CA SER A 63 10.54 -5.82 1.48
C SER A 63 9.66 -5.76 2.72
N ASP A 64 8.36 -5.53 2.54
CA ASP A 64 7.44 -5.34 3.65
C ASP A 64 7.37 -6.57 4.57
N VAL A 65 7.36 -6.28 5.87
CA VAL A 65 7.19 -7.23 6.99
C VAL A 65 7.98 -8.53 6.85
N SER A 66 9.20 -8.45 6.30
CA SER A 66 10.08 -9.61 6.07
C SER A 66 10.49 -10.35 7.36
N TYR A 67 10.20 -9.79 8.53
CA TYR A 67 10.39 -10.43 9.83
C TYR A 67 9.32 -11.47 10.17
N ASN A 68 8.17 -11.49 9.47
CA ASN A 68 7.12 -12.50 9.68
C ASN A 68 7.52 -13.84 9.07
N VAL A 69 7.11 -14.95 9.70
CA VAL A 69 7.29 -16.32 9.15
C VAL A 69 6.64 -16.46 7.78
N LYS A 70 5.53 -15.76 7.55
CA LYS A 70 4.87 -15.61 6.26
C LYS A 70 4.86 -14.11 5.91
N PRO A 71 5.86 -13.61 5.17
CA PRO A 71 5.91 -12.22 4.76
C PRO A 71 4.75 -11.85 3.83
N THR A 72 4.45 -10.55 3.71
CA THR A 72 3.42 -10.06 2.80
C THR A 72 3.76 -10.46 1.37
N LYS A 73 2.78 -11.06 0.69
CA LYS A 73 2.95 -11.61 -0.66
C LYS A 73 2.88 -10.52 -1.73
N THR A 74 1.99 -9.55 -1.57
CA THR A 74 1.70 -8.52 -2.58
C THR A 74 1.10 -7.30 -1.91
N VAL A 75 1.50 -6.12 -2.37
CA VAL A 75 0.98 -4.83 -1.90
C VAL A 75 0.28 -4.14 -3.07
N ILE A 76 -0.93 -3.62 -2.83
CA ILE A 76 -1.66 -2.82 -3.81
C ILE A 76 -1.70 -1.37 -3.32
N ILE A 77 -0.96 -0.50 -3.99
CA ILE A 77 -0.85 0.92 -3.64
C ILE A 77 -1.69 1.77 -4.59
N LYS A 78 -2.49 2.69 -4.03
CA LYS A 78 -3.24 3.70 -4.78
C LYS A 78 -2.72 5.09 -4.43
N SER A 79 -2.32 5.85 -5.45
CA SER A 79 -1.96 7.26 -5.28
C SER A 79 -3.23 8.11 -5.13
N ILE A 80 -3.29 8.92 -4.07
CA ILE A 80 -4.42 9.83 -3.80
C ILE A 80 -4.05 11.28 -4.10
N LYS A 81 -2.93 11.74 -3.52
CA LYS A 81 -2.36 13.07 -3.75
C LYS A 81 -0.85 12.90 -3.87
N ILE A 82 -0.30 13.33 -4.99
CA ILE A 82 1.14 13.25 -5.31
C ILE A 82 1.62 14.63 -5.79
N PRO A 83 2.90 14.99 -5.57
CA PRO A 83 3.46 16.21 -6.13
C PRO A 83 3.59 16.08 -7.66
N PRO A 84 3.68 17.19 -8.40
CA PRO A 84 3.91 17.15 -9.86
C PRO A 84 5.28 16.57 -10.23
N VAL A 85 6.26 16.65 -9.32
CA VAL A 85 7.61 16.08 -9.43
C VAL A 85 8.08 15.67 -8.03
N GLY A 86 8.85 14.57 -7.95
CA GLY A 86 9.36 14.02 -6.69
C GLY A 86 8.50 12.89 -6.14
N GLY A 87 9.10 12.04 -5.31
CA GLY A 87 8.51 10.81 -4.77
C GLY A 87 9.60 9.94 -4.19
#